data_AF-A0AAJ5CGS1-F1
#
_entry.id   AF-A0AAJ5CGS1-F1
#
_cell.length_a   1.000
_cell.length_b   1.000
_cell.length_c   1.000
_cell.angle_alpha   90.00
_cell.angle_beta   90.00
_cell.angle_gamma   90.00
#
_symmetry.space_group_name_H-M   'P 1'
#
loop_
_entity.id
_entity.type
_entity.pdbx_description
1 polymer ?
#
loop_
_entity_poly.entity_id
_entity_poly.type
_entity_poly.pdbx_seq_one_letter_code
_entity_poly.pdbx_strand_id
1 'polypeptide(L)'
;MAGMDGEVTAALIGGASGLGGALLGGAAAVWGAKHQGRLAVQAALETARSAYLGPLDTARRSAQRDVFATFLTVSQEWARAAEAATDAARQWDAHVADAIQRCRAEGHDYMGVNAELRQHWDRRIERCGAPQRVTEAAQHVLLEAATTDVARAAQNVEQHAIRLMSLLRDAGATQIASDSQSPDDPSNLVPPYPGRSPNQLRALKEAIEAFTWAAAAHLNSRDTDNRPDASNSA
;
A
#
# COMPACT_ATOMS: atom_id res chain seq x y z
N MET A 1 -2.23 32.42 -49.51
CA MET A 1 -1.12 32.94 -48.69
C MET A 1 -1.51 32.75 -47.23
N ALA A 2 -0.52 32.42 -46.41
CA ALA A 2 -0.48 32.27 -44.95
C ALA A 2 -1.63 32.96 -44.19
N GLY A 3 -2.28 32.34 -43.19
CA GLY A 3 -1.65 31.64 -42.07
C GLY A 3 -1.79 32.52 -40.81
N MET A 4 -1.68 31.88 -39.65
CA MET A 4 -1.78 32.39 -38.27
C MET A 4 -3.17 32.21 -37.64
N ASP A 5 -3.32 31.19 -36.80
CA ASP A 5 -3.00 31.16 -35.35
C ASP A 5 -4.20 31.76 -34.61
N GLY A 6 -4.90 31.03 -33.75
CA GLY A 6 -4.35 30.28 -32.64
C GLY A 6 -4.83 31.00 -31.39
N GLU A 7 -5.95 30.56 -30.83
CA GLU A 7 -6.38 30.95 -29.49
C GLU A 7 -7.12 29.77 -28.86
N VAL A 8 -6.35 28.86 -28.27
CA VAL A 8 -6.87 27.99 -27.21
C VAL A 8 -6.57 28.69 -25.91
N THR A 9 -7.52 29.53 -25.48
CA THR A 9 -7.47 30.21 -24.20
C THR A 9 -8.42 29.51 -23.24
N ALA A 10 -7.78 28.85 -22.26
CA ALA A 10 -8.24 28.59 -20.90
C ALA A 10 -9.55 27.82 -20.67
N ALA A 11 -9.41 26.70 -19.95
CA ALA A 11 -9.83 26.56 -18.54
C ALA A 11 -10.41 25.16 -18.29
N LEU A 12 -9.83 24.41 -17.35
CA LEU A 12 -10.67 23.81 -16.31
C LEU A 12 -9.82 23.46 -15.09
N ILE A 13 -9.99 24.30 -14.05
CA ILE A 13 -9.68 24.01 -12.67
C ILE A 13 -10.90 23.30 -12.08
N GLY A 14 -10.67 22.14 -11.44
CA GLY A 14 -11.49 21.60 -10.34
C GLY A 14 -12.82 20.91 -10.68
N GLY A 15 -12.99 19.67 -10.23
CA GLY A 15 -14.31 19.06 -10.05
C GLY A 15 -14.37 17.57 -10.37
N ALA A 16 -14.75 16.78 -9.38
CA ALA A 16 -15.17 15.39 -9.54
C ALA A 16 -16.29 15.25 -10.59
N SER A 17 -16.22 14.22 -11.45
CA SER A 17 -17.33 13.45 -12.07
C SER A 17 -16.82 12.71 -13.31
N GLY A 18 -17.28 11.49 -13.53
CA GLY A 18 -16.65 10.53 -14.44
C GLY A 18 -16.84 10.75 -15.94
N LEU A 19 -16.02 10.03 -16.70
CA LEU A 19 -16.25 9.67 -18.10
C LEU A 19 -15.73 8.25 -18.31
N GLY A 20 -16.66 7.30 -18.38
CA GLY A 20 -16.40 5.99 -18.96
C GLY A 20 -16.40 6.09 -20.49
N GLY A 21 -15.64 5.20 -21.15
CA GLY A 21 -15.86 4.93 -22.56
C GLY A 21 -14.61 4.53 -23.35
N ALA A 22 -14.46 3.21 -23.49
CA ALA A 22 -14.00 2.46 -24.68
C ALA A 22 -12.69 2.85 -25.39
N LEU A 23 -11.78 1.86 -25.50
CA LEU A 23 -11.11 1.54 -26.76
C LEU A 23 -10.72 0.05 -26.77
N LEU A 24 -11.60 -0.77 -27.33
CA LEU A 24 -11.35 -2.15 -27.76
C LEU A 24 -10.96 -2.14 -29.24
N GLY A 25 -9.84 -2.81 -29.56
CA GLY A 25 -9.69 -3.57 -30.79
C GLY A 25 -8.96 -2.91 -31.97
N GLY A 26 -8.05 -3.68 -32.58
CA GLY A 26 -7.82 -3.62 -34.03
C GLY A 26 -6.37 -3.46 -34.47
N ALA A 27 -5.57 -4.52 -34.38
CA ALA A 27 -4.39 -4.67 -35.22
C ALA A 27 -4.80 -5.17 -36.62
N ALA A 28 -4.02 -4.78 -37.62
CA ALA A 28 -3.90 -5.35 -38.97
C ALA A 28 -4.81 -4.81 -40.08
N ALA A 29 -4.41 -3.67 -40.66
CA ALA A 29 -4.62 -3.42 -42.09
C ALA A 29 -3.53 -2.50 -42.68
N VAL A 30 -2.26 -2.93 -42.75
CA VAL A 30 -1.30 -2.26 -43.65
C VAL A 30 -0.28 -3.25 -44.20
N TRP A 31 -0.58 -3.89 -45.34
CA TRP A 31 0.40 -4.63 -46.14
C TRP A 31 0.85 -3.88 -47.41
N GLY A 32 0.34 -2.67 -47.66
CA GLY A 32 0.53 -1.96 -48.94
C GLY A 32 1.10 -0.56 -48.81
N ALA A 33 2.35 -0.39 -48.35
CA ALA A 33 3.10 0.88 -48.52
C ALA A 33 4.62 0.67 -48.40
N LYS A 34 5.13 -0.46 -48.92
CA LYS A 34 6.52 -0.89 -48.77
C LYS A 34 7.36 -0.46 -49.98
N HIS A 35 7.67 0.83 -50.15
CA HIS A 35 9.02 1.23 -50.61
C HIS A 35 9.32 2.73 -50.63
N GLN A 36 8.35 3.63 -50.86
CA GLN A 36 8.60 5.09 -50.80
C GLN A 36 8.36 5.71 -49.41
N GLY A 37 7.92 4.90 -48.44
CA GLY A 37 7.59 5.37 -47.11
C GLY A 37 8.76 5.48 -46.14
N ARG A 38 9.96 4.93 -46.34
CA ARG A 38 10.88 4.74 -45.19
C ARG A 38 11.31 6.02 -44.43
N LEU A 39 11.51 7.16 -45.10
CA LEU A 39 11.84 8.43 -44.43
C LEU A 39 10.58 9.20 -43.98
N ALA A 40 9.51 9.20 -44.79
CA ALA A 40 8.24 9.81 -44.42
C ALA A 40 7.48 9.02 -43.33
N VAL A 41 7.71 7.71 -43.23
CA VAL A 41 7.17 6.79 -42.23
C VAL A 41 8.00 6.84 -40.96
N GLN A 42 9.30 7.17 -41.00
CA GLN A 42 10.05 7.45 -39.77
C GLN A 42 9.64 8.78 -39.16
N ALA A 43 9.57 9.85 -39.96
CA ALA A 43 9.03 11.13 -39.50
C ALA A 43 7.56 10.98 -39.10
N ALA A 44 6.70 10.32 -39.88
CA ALA A 44 5.31 10.07 -39.48
C ALA A 44 5.17 9.04 -38.36
N LEU A 45 6.10 8.10 -38.14
CA LEU A 45 6.13 7.26 -36.94
C LEU A 45 6.61 8.05 -35.73
N GLU A 46 7.48 9.04 -35.88
CA GLU A 46 7.94 9.90 -34.79
C GLU A 46 6.87 10.92 -34.43
N THR A 47 6.17 11.47 -35.43
CA THR A 47 5.00 12.34 -35.23
C THR A 47 3.79 11.54 -34.75
N ALA A 48 3.56 10.32 -35.24
CA ALA A 48 2.53 9.42 -34.69
C ALA A 48 2.94 8.87 -33.33
N ARG A 49 4.22 8.53 -33.09
CA ARG A 49 4.70 8.16 -31.75
C ARG A 49 4.51 9.30 -30.79
N SER A 50 4.91 10.53 -31.13
CA SER A 50 4.73 11.67 -30.23
C SER A 50 3.26 12.01 -30.02
N ALA A 51 2.43 11.93 -31.07
CA ALA A 51 0.99 12.18 -30.98
C ALA A 51 0.20 11.07 -30.27
N TYR A 52 0.64 9.82 -30.29
CA TYR A 52 -0.03 8.68 -29.62
C TYR A 52 0.60 8.29 -28.29
N LEU A 53 1.93 8.36 -28.15
CA LEU A 53 2.63 8.06 -26.89
C LEU A 53 2.47 9.18 -25.87
N GLY A 54 2.37 10.45 -26.28
CA GLY A 54 2.11 11.54 -25.34
C GLY A 54 0.79 11.35 -24.56
N PRO A 55 -0.36 11.16 -25.24
CA PRO A 55 -1.64 10.84 -24.61
C PRO A 55 -1.66 9.50 -23.86
N LEU A 56 -0.98 8.48 -24.38
CA LEU A 56 -0.93 7.16 -23.73
C LEU A 56 -0.08 7.16 -22.46
N ASP A 57 1.04 7.90 -22.46
CA ASP A 57 1.90 8.07 -21.28
C ASP A 57 1.24 8.95 -20.22
N THR A 58 0.45 9.95 -20.62
CA THR A 58 -0.33 10.78 -19.69
C THR A 58 -1.49 9.99 -19.08
N ALA A 59 -2.22 9.19 -19.88
CA ALA A 59 -3.26 8.30 -19.40
C ALA A 59 -2.70 7.26 -18.42
N ARG A 60 -1.57 6.63 -18.75
CA ARG A 60 -0.88 5.67 -17.86
C ARG A 60 -0.42 6.33 -16.55
N ARG A 61 0.13 7.54 -16.61
CA ARG A 61 0.52 8.29 -15.40
C ARG A 61 -0.67 8.68 -14.53
N SER A 62 -1.80 9.05 -15.14
CA SER A 62 -3.04 9.31 -14.40
C SER A 62 -3.50 8.05 -13.68
N ALA A 63 -3.57 6.92 -14.38
CA ALA A 63 -3.95 5.64 -13.79
C ALA A 63 -3.01 5.23 -12.63
N GLN A 64 -1.69 5.41 -12.80
CA GLN A 64 -0.72 5.15 -11.72
C GLN A 64 -0.92 6.07 -10.51
N ARG A 65 -1.18 7.37 -10.73
CA ARG A 65 -1.49 8.31 -9.64
C ARG A 65 -2.74 7.91 -8.89
N ASP A 66 -3.80 7.53 -9.60
CA ASP A 66 -5.08 7.12 -9.01
C ASP A 66 -4.91 5.84 -8.18
N VAL A 67 -4.15 4.87 -8.69
CA VAL A 67 -3.84 3.63 -7.96
C VAL A 67 -3.00 3.91 -6.71
N PHE A 68 -1.96 4.75 -6.80
CA PHE A 68 -1.14 5.10 -5.64
C PHE A 68 -1.92 5.89 -4.59
N ALA A 69 -2.77 6.83 -5.02
CA ALA A 69 -3.64 7.61 -4.13
C ALA A 69 -4.66 6.71 -3.42
N THR A 70 -5.26 5.76 -4.14
CA THR A 70 -6.18 4.78 -3.56
C THR A 70 -5.46 3.91 -2.52
N PHE A 71 -4.27 3.40 -2.85
CA PHE A 71 -3.47 2.60 -1.92
C PHE A 71 -3.11 3.36 -0.64
N LEU A 72 -2.67 4.61 -0.77
CA LEU A 72 -2.36 5.47 0.39
C LEU A 72 -3.59 5.71 1.26
N THR A 73 -4.72 6.03 0.64
CA THR A 73 -5.97 6.31 1.35
C THR A 73 -6.40 5.09 2.18
N VAL A 74 -6.48 3.93 1.55
CA VAL A 74 -6.90 2.69 2.21
C VAL A 74 -5.92 2.27 3.31
N SER A 75 -4.62 2.41 3.06
CA SER A 75 -3.59 2.06 4.05
C SER A 75 -3.64 2.99 5.27
N GLN A 76 -3.82 4.29 5.07
CA GLN A 76 -3.94 5.27 6.16
C GLN A 76 -5.23 5.09 6.94
N GLU A 77 -6.36 4.85 6.28
CA GLU A 77 -7.65 4.57 6.93
C GLU A 77 -7.55 3.34 7.82
N TRP A 78 -6.99 2.25 7.31
CA TRP A 78 -6.82 1.03 8.09
C TRP A 78 -5.83 1.24 9.25
N ALA A 79 -4.72 1.94 9.03
CA ALA A 79 -3.76 2.26 10.09
C ALA A 79 -4.41 3.09 11.21
N ARG A 80 -5.28 4.06 10.88
CA ARG A 80 -6.05 4.83 11.88
C ARG A 80 -7.05 3.94 12.62
N ALA A 81 -7.79 3.08 11.92
CA ALA A 81 -8.71 2.15 12.57
C ALA A 81 -7.99 1.16 13.52
N ALA A 82 -6.76 0.76 13.17
CA ALA A 82 -5.93 -0.12 13.96
C ALA A 82 -5.37 0.53 15.24
N GLU A 83 -5.40 1.86 15.41
CA GLU A 83 -4.89 2.54 16.62
C GLU A 83 -5.63 2.09 17.88
N ALA A 84 -6.97 2.16 17.88
CA ALA A 84 -7.77 1.78 19.02
C ALA A 84 -7.68 0.27 19.33
N ALA A 85 -7.57 -0.57 18.29
CA ALA A 85 -7.36 -2.01 18.45
C ALA A 85 -5.97 -2.32 19.01
N THR A 86 -4.94 -1.58 18.58
CA THR A 86 -3.57 -1.69 19.09
C THR A 86 -3.49 -1.30 20.56
N ASP A 87 -4.18 -0.23 20.96
CA ASP A 87 -4.29 0.15 22.37
C ASP A 87 -4.99 -0.91 23.21
N ALA A 88 -6.07 -1.49 22.68
CA ALA A 88 -6.79 -2.58 23.35
C ALA A 88 -5.90 -3.83 23.49
N ALA A 89 -5.19 -4.23 22.43
CA ALA A 89 -4.26 -5.35 22.44
C ALA A 89 -3.11 -5.12 23.44
N ARG A 90 -2.53 -3.91 23.49
CA ARG A 90 -1.51 -3.55 24.49
C ARG A 90 -2.03 -3.69 25.92
N GLN A 91 -3.24 -3.19 26.18
CA GLN A 91 -3.86 -3.28 27.52
C GLN A 91 -4.13 -4.75 27.91
N TRP A 92 -4.57 -5.57 26.95
CA TRP A 92 -4.79 -6.99 27.19
C TRP A 92 -3.46 -7.73 27.45
N ASP A 93 -2.44 -7.51 26.63
CA ASP A 93 -1.11 -8.09 26.82
C ASP A 93 -0.54 -7.71 28.19
N ALA A 94 -0.65 -6.43 28.59
CA ALA A 94 -0.22 -5.98 29.92
C ALA A 94 -1.01 -6.67 31.04
N HIS A 95 -2.33 -6.78 30.90
CA HIS A 95 -3.17 -7.45 31.89
C HIS A 95 -2.77 -8.92 32.09
N VAL A 96 -2.54 -9.65 31.00
CA VAL A 96 -2.10 -11.05 31.04
C VAL A 96 -0.71 -11.18 31.63
N ALA A 97 0.23 -10.31 31.22
CA ALA A 97 1.58 -10.31 31.76
C ALA A 97 1.58 -10.06 33.28
N ASP A 98 0.81 -9.09 33.76
CA ASP A 98 0.65 -8.79 35.18
C ASP A 98 0.00 -9.95 35.94
N ALA A 99 -1.01 -10.61 35.35
CA ALA A 99 -1.67 -11.77 35.97
C ALA A 99 -0.68 -12.93 36.16
N ILE A 100 0.11 -13.25 35.13
CA ILE A 100 1.14 -14.30 35.22
C ILE A 100 2.19 -13.94 36.28
N GLN A 101 2.63 -12.69 36.33
CA GLN A 101 3.60 -12.25 37.35
C GLN A 101 3.05 -12.36 38.77
N ARG A 102 1.78 -12.02 39.00
CA ARG A 102 1.12 -12.22 40.30
C ARG A 102 1.05 -13.69 40.67
N CYS A 103 0.61 -14.55 39.76
CA CYS A 103 0.58 -16.01 39.95
C CYS A 103 1.96 -16.56 40.36
N ARG A 104 3.05 -16.10 39.73
CA ARG A 104 4.43 -16.48 40.12
C ARG A 104 4.80 -16.04 41.54
N ALA A 105 4.44 -14.81 41.90
CA ALA A 105 4.79 -14.25 43.21
C ALA A 105 4.01 -14.92 44.34
N GLU A 106 2.76 -15.31 44.08
CA GLU A 106 1.84 -15.92 45.04
C GLU A 106 1.96 -17.46 45.09
N GLY A 107 2.61 -18.08 44.09
CA GLY A 107 2.76 -19.53 44.00
C GLY A 107 1.47 -20.25 43.58
N HIS A 108 0.68 -19.62 42.71
CA HIS A 108 -0.59 -20.15 42.22
C HIS A 108 -0.54 -20.46 40.73
N ASP A 109 -1.27 -21.51 40.31
CA ASP A 109 -1.42 -21.85 38.90
C ASP A 109 -2.15 -20.73 38.14
N TYR A 110 -1.75 -20.52 36.89
CA TYR A 110 -2.40 -19.57 36.00
C TYR A 110 -3.52 -20.26 35.20
N MET A 111 -4.77 -20.00 35.59
CA MET A 111 -5.95 -20.64 34.97
C MET A 111 -6.45 -19.94 33.69
N GLY A 112 -5.63 -19.09 33.09
CA GLY A 112 -6.07 -18.27 31.95
C GLY A 112 -7.02 -17.12 32.35
N VAL A 113 -7.36 -16.30 31.36
CA VAL A 113 -8.33 -15.22 31.52
C VAL A 113 -9.73 -15.78 31.33
N ASN A 114 -10.72 -15.33 32.13
CA ASN A 114 -12.10 -15.77 31.95
C ASN A 114 -12.63 -15.46 30.53
N ALA A 115 -13.58 -16.28 30.06
CA ALA A 115 -14.11 -16.17 28.70
C ALA A 115 -14.79 -14.81 28.42
N GLU A 116 -15.41 -14.21 29.43
CA GLU A 116 -16.10 -12.92 29.31
C GLU A 116 -15.12 -11.76 29.08
N LEU A 117 -13.99 -11.72 29.80
CA LEU A 117 -12.97 -10.70 29.62
C LEU A 117 -12.24 -10.89 28.29
N ARG A 118 -11.98 -12.14 27.88
CA ARG A 118 -11.49 -12.44 26.54
C ARG A 118 -12.44 -11.89 25.46
N GLN A 119 -13.73 -12.20 25.56
CA GLN A 119 -14.74 -11.70 24.63
C GLN A 119 -14.88 -10.17 24.67
N HIS A 120 -14.63 -9.52 25.81
CA HIS A 120 -14.59 -8.06 25.91
C HIS A 120 -13.46 -7.47 25.07
N TRP A 121 -12.25 -8.04 25.15
CA TRP A 121 -11.09 -7.57 24.40
C TRP A 121 -11.19 -7.91 22.91
N ASP A 122 -11.60 -9.13 22.57
CA ASP A 122 -11.81 -9.57 21.19
C ASP A 122 -12.76 -8.61 20.46
N ARG A 123 -13.89 -8.25 21.08
CA ARG A 123 -14.84 -7.27 20.51
C ARG A 123 -14.25 -5.88 20.29
N ARG A 124 -13.24 -5.47 21.05
CA ARG A 124 -12.56 -4.18 20.85
C ARG A 124 -11.56 -4.24 19.71
N ILE A 125 -10.88 -5.38 19.57
CA ILE A 125 -9.89 -5.63 18.52
C ILE A 125 -10.58 -5.83 17.16
N GLU A 126 -11.66 -6.60 17.10
CA GLU A 126 -12.40 -6.88 15.87
C GLU A 126 -12.94 -5.63 15.17
N ARG A 127 -13.14 -4.52 15.90
CA ARG A 127 -13.63 -3.25 15.35
C ARG A 127 -12.71 -2.61 14.30
N CYS A 128 -11.41 -2.91 14.30
CA CYS A 128 -10.53 -2.38 13.25
C CYS A 128 -10.77 -3.05 11.88
N GLY A 129 -11.48 -4.18 11.86
CA GLY A 129 -11.66 -4.98 10.65
C GLY A 129 -10.34 -5.59 10.17
N ALA A 130 -10.41 -6.27 9.03
CA ALA A 130 -9.28 -6.95 8.44
C ALA A 130 -8.64 -6.13 7.29
N PRO A 131 -7.35 -6.32 7.01
CA PRO A 131 -6.60 -5.48 6.06
C PRO A 131 -6.82 -5.82 4.58
N GLN A 132 -7.89 -6.53 4.19
CA GLN A 132 -8.08 -7.02 2.82
C GLN A 132 -8.02 -5.90 1.78
N ARG A 133 -8.62 -4.75 2.07
CA ARG A 133 -8.58 -3.61 1.14
C ARG A 133 -7.15 -3.12 0.89
N VAL A 134 -6.27 -3.19 1.89
CA VAL A 134 -4.84 -2.86 1.74
C VAL A 134 -4.17 -3.88 0.81
N THR A 135 -4.43 -5.18 1.01
CA THR A 135 -3.93 -6.25 0.13
C THR A 135 -4.42 -6.09 -1.31
N GLU A 136 -5.71 -5.86 -1.52
CA GLU A 136 -6.30 -5.64 -2.85
C GLU A 136 -5.66 -4.42 -3.53
N ALA A 137 -5.53 -3.30 -2.81
CA ALA A 137 -4.91 -2.11 -3.35
C ALA A 137 -3.40 -2.30 -3.63
N ALA A 138 -2.68 -3.09 -2.83
CA ALA A 138 -1.28 -3.44 -3.10
C ALA A 138 -1.14 -4.26 -4.39
N GLN A 139 -2.08 -5.16 -4.67
CA GLN A 139 -2.10 -5.92 -5.94
C GLN A 139 -2.28 -5.00 -7.14
N HIS A 140 -3.13 -3.98 -7.05
CA HIS A 140 -3.27 -2.98 -8.11
C HIS A 140 -1.98 -2.19 -8.33
N VAL A 141 -1.27 -1.80 -7.25
CA VAL A 141 0.05 -1.17 -7.37
C VAL A 141 1.04 -2.10 -8.07
N LEU A 142 1.06 -3.38 -7.72
CA LEU A 142 1.95 -4.38 -8.34
C LEU A 142 1.69 -4.53 -9.84
N LEU A 143 0.43 -4.51 -10.27
CA LEU A 143 0.07 -4.60 -11.68
C LEU A 143 0.52 -3.36 -12.48
N GLU A 144 0.34 -2.16 -11.91
CA GLU A 144 0.67 -0.90 -12.60
C GLU A 144 2.15 -0.49 -12.51
N ALA A 145 2.87 -0.99 -11.50
CA ALA A 145 4.24 -0.60 -11.18
C ALA A 145 5.22 -1.80 -11.07
N ALA A 146 4.96 -2.88 -11.81
CA ALA A 146 5.54 -4.23 -11.71
C ALA A 146 7.08 -4.39 -11.59
N THR A 147 7.88 -3.36 -11.84
CA THR A 147 9.36 -3.41 -11.79
C THR A 147 10.01 -2.31 -10.94
N THR A 148 9.26 -1.72 -10.01
CA THR A 148 9.68 -0.48 -9.34
C THR A 148 9.87 -0.64 -7.84
N ASP A 149 10.65 0.26 -7.24
CA ASP A 149 10.75 0.38 -5.78
C ASP A 149 9.38 0.67 -5.12
N VAL A 150 8.42 1.22 -5.88
CA VAL A 150 7.03 1.46 -5.45
C VAL A 150 6.30 0.14 -5.16
N ALA A 151 6.46 -0.85 -6.03
CA ALA A 151 5.87 -2.18 -5.83
C ALA A 151 6.41 -2.85 -4.57
N ARG A 152 7.73 -2.75 -4.33
CA ARG A 152 8.36 -3.27 -3.10
C ARG A 152 7.85 -2.53 -1.85
N ALA A 153 7.73 -1.21 -1.93
CA ALA A 153 7.21 -0.42 -0.81
C ALA A 153 5.73 -0.75 -0.50
N ALA A 154 4.90 -0.99 -1.51
CA ALA A 154 3.51 -1.42 -1.31
C ALA A 154 3.43 -2.80 -0.64
N GLN A 155 4.25 -3.75 -1.09
CA GLN A 155 4.36 -5.06 -0.44
C GLN A 155 4.81 -4.95 1.03
N ASN A 156 5.73 -4.03 1.34
CA ASN A 156 6.13 -3.81 2.73
C ASN A 156 4.95 -3.31 3.59
N VAL A 157 4.19 -2.33 3.11
CA VAL A 157 2.98 -1.84 3.80
C VAL A 157 1.98 -2.99 4.03
N GLU A 158 1.72 -3.79 3.00
CA GLU A 158 0.84 -4.96 3.11
C GLU A 158 1.33 -5.95 4.17
N GLN A 159 2.60 -6.34 4.12
CA GLN A 159 3.19 -7.26 5.09
C GLN A 159 3.09 -6.70 6.51
N HIS A 160 3.33 -5.41 6.71
CA HIS A 160 3.19 -4.79 8.02
C HIS A 160 1.74 -4.81 8.51
N ALA A 161 0.77 -4.60 7.62
CA ALA A 161 -0.65 -4.67 7.94
C ALA A 161 -1.09 -6.09 8.32
N ILE A 162 -0.68 -7.10 7.54
CA ILE A 162 -0.97 -8.51 7.84
C ILE A 162 -0.35 -8.93 9.18
N ARG A 163 0.92 -8.58 9.42
CA ARG A 163 1.60 -8.86 10.70
C ARG A 163 0.91 -8.17 11.87
N LEU A 164 0.53 -6.91 11.73
CA LEU A 164 -0.21 -6.21 12.78
C LEU A 164 -1.53 -6.93 13.08
N MET A 165 -2.29 -7.32 12.06
CA MET A 165 -3.53 -8.07 12.24
C MET A 165 -3.31 -9.40 12.96
N SER A 166 -2.22 -10.12 12.64
CA SER A 166 -1.85 -11.34 13.37
C SER A 166 -1.58 -11.05 14.84
N LEU A 167 -0.78 -10.03 15.15
CA LEU A 167 -0.48 -9.64 16.52
C LEU A 167 -1.72 -9.20 17.31
N LEU A 168 -2.67 -8.54 16.64
CA LEU A 168 -3.95 -8.16 17.22
C LEU A 168 -4.80 -9.39 17.54
N ARG A 169 -4.86 -10.39 16.64
CA ARG A 169 -5.56 -11.65 16.89
C ARG A 169 -4.93 -12.49 18.00
N ASP A 170 -3.61 -12.42 18.12
CA ASP A 170 -2.83 -13.13 19.13
C ASP A 170 -2.70 -12.35 20.45
N ALA A 171 -3.44 -11.24 20.62
CA ALA A 171 -3.44 -10.45 21.84
C ALA A 171 -3.83 -11.31 23.05
N GLY A 172 -3.13 -11.14 24.16
CA GLY A 172 -3.30 -11.93 25.38
C GLY A 172 -2.86 -13.39 25.28
N ALA A 173 -2.42 -13.87 24.12
CA ALA A 173 -1.92 -15.24 23.98
C ALA A 173 -0.57 -15.40 24.68
N THR A 174 -0.45 -16.46 25.47
CA THR A 174 0.78 -16.86 26.16
C THR A 174 1.47 -17.97 25.37
N GLN A 175 2.80 -17.96 25.36
CA GLN A 175 3.57 -19.09 24.83
C GLN A 175 4.04 -19.97 25.99
N ILE A 176 4.14 -21.27 25.76
CA ILE A 176 4.74 -22.20 26.72
C ILE A 176 6.24 -22.24 26.43
N ALA A 177 7.07 -22.05 27.45
CA ALA A 177 8.51 -22.26 27.34
C ALA A 177 8.76 -23.73 27.00
N SER A 178 9.46 -23.99 25.90
CA SER A 178 9.70 -25.33 25.36
C SER A 178 10.17 -26.31 26.45
N ASP A 179 9.68 -27.55 26.39
CA ASP A 179 9.97 -28.69 27.27
C ASP A 179 9.25 -28.76 28.64
N SER A 180 8.29 -27.87 28.90
CA SER A 180 7.50 -27.91 30.15
C SER A 180 6.24 -28.77 30.06
N GLN A 181 6.06 -29.69 31.01
CA GLN A 181 4.92 -30.63 31.05
C GLN A 181 3.64 -30.06 31.67
N SER A 182 3.71 -28.90 32.35
CA SER A 182 2.55 -28.26 32.98
C SER A 182 2.24 -26.92 32.30
N PRO A 183 1.16 -26.83 31.50
CA PRO A 183 0.74 -25.59 30.83
C PRO A 183 0.15 -24.55 31.80
N ASP A 184 -0.22 -24.97 33.02
CA ASP A 184 -0.88 -24.11 34.00
C ASP A 184 0.12 -23.51 35.02
N ASP A 185 1.34 -24.02 35.07
CA ASP A 185 2.40 -23.49 35.92
C ASP A 185 2.89 -22.14 35.34
N PRO A 186 2.73 -21.03 36.07
CA PRO A 186 3.06 -19.71 35.56
C PRO A 186 4.57 -19.52 35.32
N SER A 187 5.44 -20.35 35.90
CA SER A 187 6.88 -20.32 35.63
C SER A 187 7.24 -20.81 34.23
N ASN A 188 6.37 -21.64 33.63
CA ASN A 188 6.53 -22.19 32.28
C ASN A 188 5.91 -21.32 31.18
N LEU A 189 5.23 -20.23 31.56
CA LEU A 189 4.62 -19.31 30.60
C LEU A 189 5.58 -18.21 30.18
N VAL A 190 5.57 -17.83 28.91
CA VAL A 190 6.21 -16.60 28.44
C VAL A 190 5.13 -15.52 28.39
N PRO A 191 5.20 -14.48 29.25
CA PRO A 191 4.26 -13.38 29.22
C PRO A 191 4.25 -12.69 27.85
N PRO A 192 3.07 -12.32 27.30
CA PRO A 192 3.01 -11.55 26.07
C PRO A 192 3.71 -10.20 26.26
N TYR A 193 4.39 -9.72 25.22
CA TYR A 193 5.07 -8.43 25.24
C TYR A 193 4.11 -7.30 24.82
N PRO A 194 3.72 -6.37 25.72
CA PRO A 194 2.71 -5.35 25.41
C PRO A 194 3.14 -4.36 24.32
N GLY A 195 4.45 -4.25 24.05
CA GLY A 195 4.97 -3.37 23.01
C GLY A 195 4.88 -3.95 21.60
N ARG A 196 4.49 -5.21 21.40
CA ARG A 196 4.52 -5.87 20.08
C ARG A 196 3.59 -5.19 19.07
N SER A 197 2.34 -4.92 19.43
CA SER A 197 1.37 -4.28 18.53
C SER A 197 1.66 -2.77 18.34
N PRO A 198 2.01 -1.96 19.36
CA PRO A 198 2.44 -0.57 19.14
C PRO A 198 3.66 -0.43 18.23
N ASN A 199 4.68 -1.28 18.41
CA ASN A 199 5.87 -1.25 17.57
C ASN A 199 5.54 -1.60 16.11
N GLN A 200 4.67 -2.59 15.91
CA GLN A 200 4.25 -2.98 14.57
C GLN A 200 3.36 -1.93 13.89
N LEU A 201 2.48 -1.24 14.62
CA LEU A 201 1.71 -0.11 14.11
C LEU A 201 2.61 1.06 13.71
N ARG A 202 3.66 1.34 14.50
CA ARG A 202 4.67 2.33 14.12
C ARG A 202 5.41 1.93 12.84
N ALA A 203 5.85 0.68 12.74
CA ALA A 203 6.52 0.16 11.54
C ALA A 203 5.60 0.22 10.30
N LEU A 204 4.30 -0.02 10.46
CA LEU A 204 3.32 0.18 9.37
C LEU A 204 3.26 1.64 8.91
N LYS A 205 3.20 2.60 9.85
CA LYS A 205 3.18 4.03 9.51
C LYS A 205 4.47 4.45 8.79
N GLU A 206 5.62 4.00 9.28
CA GLU A 206 6.92 4.19 8.62
C GLU A 206 6.93 3.59 7.20
N ALA A 207 6.33 2.42 7.00
CA ALA A 207 6.21 1.81 5.67
C ALA A 207 5.30 2.61 4.72
N ILE A 208 4.19 3.18 5.22
CA ILE A 208 3.29 4.04 4.45
C ILE A 208 4.02 5.32 4.02
N GLU A 209 4.81 5.91 4.91
CA GLU A 209 5.66 7.07 4.60
C GLU A 209 6.70 6.71 3.53
N ALA A 210 7.39 5.58 3.68
CA ALA A 210 8.35 5.08 2.69
C ALA A 210 7.71 4.85 1.31
N PHE A 211 6.49 4.29 1.28
CA PHE A 211 5.72 4.17 0.03
C PHE A 211 5.42 5.54 -0.58
N THR A 212 5.04 6.53 0.22
CA THR A 212 4.75 7.89 -0.25
C THR A 212 5.98 8.49 -0.94
N TRP A 213 7.17 8.34 -0.35
CA TRP A 213 8.43 8.77 -0.94
C TRP A 213 8.76 8.04 -2.24
N ALA A 214 8.62 6.71 -2.26
CA ALA A 214 8.86 5.90 -3.45
C ALA A 214 7.92 6.27 -4.59
N ALA A 215 6.63 6.45 -4.31
CA ALA A 215 5.62 6.84 -5.28
C ALA A 215 5.89 8.24 -5.84
N ALA A 216 6.24 9.21 -4.99
CA ALA A 216 6.60 10.56 -5.42
C ALA A 216 7.85 10.55 -6.32
N ALA A 217 8.91 9.83 -5.92
CA ALA A 217 10.11 9.68 -6.72
C ALA A 217 9.82 9.03 -8.08
N HIS A 218 8.98 7.99 -8.12
CA HIS A 218 8.61 7.30 -9.34
C HIS A 218 7.81 8.17 -10.31
N LEU A 219 6.89 9.00 -9.80
CA LEU A 219 6.11 9.91 -10.61
C LEU A 219 6.97 11.07 -11.16
N ASN A 220 8.03 11.47 -10.45
CA ASN A 220 8.89 12.60 -10.81
C ASN A 220 10.10 12.20 -11.68
N SER A 221 10.57 10.95 -11.63
CA SER A 221 11.83 10.53 -12.28
C SER A 221 11.83 10.55 -13.81
N ARG A 222 10.67 10.76 -14.46
CA ARG A 222 10.56 10.89 -15.93
C ARG A 222 10.23 12.29 -16.43
N ASP A 223 10.02 13.27 -15.55
CA ASP A 223 9.96 14.67 -15.99
C ASP A 223 11.36 15.20 -16.38
N THR A 224 12.44 14.52 -15.97
CA THR A 224 13.82 14.86 -16.35
C THR A 224 14.25 14.29 -17.70
N ASP A 225 13.70 13.16 -18.15
CA ASP A 225 14.04 12.52 -19.44
C ASP A 225 13.39 13.21 -20.65
N ASN A 226 12.46 14.13 -20.42
CA ASN A 226 11.78 14.91 -21.45
C ASN A 226 12.32 16.34 -21.59
N ARG A 227 13.50 16.62 -21.02
CA ARG A 227 14.21 17.86 -21.33
C ARG A 227 14.73 17.74 -22.77
N PRO A 228 14.29 18.59 -23.72
CA PRO A 228 14.99 18.66 -25.00
C PRO A 228 16.44 19.01 -24.68
N ASP A 229 17.38 18.21 -25.20
CA ASP A 229 18.81 18.49 -25.13
C ASP A 229 19.06 19.88 -25.73
N ALA A 230 19.05 20.89 -24.87
CA ALA A 230 19.57 22.21 -25.15
C ALA A 230 21.10 22.12 -25.09
N SER A 231 21.67 21.37 -26.03
CA SER A 231 23.10 21.42 -26.34
C SER A 231 23.33 20.91 -27.76
N ASN A 232 22.87 21.71 -28.72
CA ASN A 232 23.58 21.85 -29.99
C ASN A 232 23.40 23.29 -30.48
N SER A 233 24.11 24.20 -29.82
CA SER A 233 24.37 25.53 -30.35
C SER A 233 25.82 25.91 -30.04
N ALA A 234 26.62 25.79 -31.11
CA ALA A 234 27.93 26.40 -31.37
C ALA A 234 29.12 25.98 -30.51
#